data_AF-A0A8J3P4T7-F1
#
_entry.id   AF-A0A8J3P4T7-F1
#
_cell.length_a   1.000
_cell.length_b   1.000
_cell.length_c   1.000
_cell.angle_alpha   90.00
_cell.angle_beta   90.00
_cell.angle_gamma   90.00
#
_symmetry.space_group_name_H-M   'P 1'
#
loop_
_entity.id
_entity.type
_entity.pdbx_description
1 polymer ?
#
loop_
_entity_poly.entity_id
_entity_poly.type
_entity_poly.pdbx_seq_one_letter_code
_entity_poly.pdbx_strand_id
1 'polypeptide(L)'
;MDRFEGSCHLDWWANSSLNFCGDAVHVVITSDDGGWHAEGRFLAFSETALEGVTFLCDLDPVFDLRFEDGGTIPVTVHLIDERGRFALTAPTGLSGTIDYQLDLTTGSGRRSEVRGAVE
;
A
#
# COMPACT_ATOMS: atom_id res chain seq x y z
N MET A 1 -4.14 19.22 0.25
CA MET A 1 -4.88 18.05 0.75
C MET A 1 -5.38 17.35 -0.46
N ASP A 2 -4.76 16.22 -0.72
CA ASP A 2 -4.82 15.57 -2.00
C ASP A 2 -5.32 14.14 -1.73
N ARG A 3 -6.24 13.68 -2.58
CA ARG A 3 -6.90 12.38 -2.40
C ARG A 3 -6.84 11.62 -3.70
N PHE A 4 -6.22 10.45 -3.63
CA PHE A 4 -6.25 9.45 -4.68
C PHE A 4 -7.19 8.33 -4.30
N GLU A 5 -7.89 7.82 -5.30
CA GLU A 5 -8.76 6.66 -5.17
C GLU A 5 -8.58 5.80 -6.41
N GLY A 6 -8.21 4.54 -6.21
CA GLY A 6 -7.86 3.67 -7.32
C GLY A 6 -7.81 2.19 -6.95
N SER A 7 -7.82 1.36 -8.00
CA SER A 7 -7.60 -0.08 -7.87
C SER A 7 -6.10 -0.37 -7.95
N CYS A 8 -5.63 -1.24 -7.06
CA CYS A 8 -4.23 -1.64 -6.94
C CYS A 8 -4.15 -3.13 -6.63
N HIS A 9 -2.95 -3.69 -6.70
CA HIS A 9 -2.67 -5.02 -6.19
C HIS A 9 -1.86 -4.91 -4.91
N LEU A 10 -2.22 -5.73 -3.92
CA LEU A 10 -1.45 -5.87 -2.70
C LEU A 10 -0.61 -7.13 -2.80
N ASP A 11 0.67 -6.93 -3.06
CA ASP A 11 1.63 -7.99 -3.32
C ASP A 11 2.45 -8.30 -2.05
N TRP A 12 2.43 -9.55 -1.56
CA TRP A 12 3.30 -9.96 -0.44
C TRP A 12 4.43 -10.84 -0.92
N TRP A 13 5.64 -10.52 -0.47
CA TRP A 13 6.87 -11.17 -0.90
C TRP A 13 7.57 -11.79 0.30
N ALA A 14 7.77 -13.12 0.28
CA ALA A 14 8.61 -13.78 1.28
C ALA A 14 10.09 -13.39 1.12
N ASN A 15 10.47 -13.02 -0.10
CA ASN A 15 11.78 -12.56 -0.52
C ASN A 15 11.65 -11.91 -1.91
N SER A 16 12.75 -11.37 -2.43
CA SER A 16 12.82 -10.67 -3.72
C SER A 16 12.39 -11.47 -4.97
N SER A 17 12.03 -12.75 -4.83
CA SER A 17 11.67 -13.62 -5.95
C SER A 17 10.45 -14.50 -5.70
N LEU A 18 9.84 -14.45 -4.51
CA LEU A 18 8.73 -15.33 -4.14
C LEU A 18 7.54 -14.52 -3.63
N ASN A 19 6.58 -14.29 -4.53
CA ASN A 19 5.30 -13.66 -4.23
C ASN A 19 4.29 -14.73 -3.79
N PHE A 20 3.61 -14.50 -2.67
CA PHE A 20 2.57 -15.39 -2.13
C PHE A 20 1.16 -14.80 -2.19
N CYS A 21 1.04 -13.49 -2.40
CA CYS A 21 -0.23 -12.77 -2.40
C CYS A 21 -0.15 -11.69 -3.47
N GLY A 22 -1.22 -11.52 -4.26
CA GLY A 22 -1.34 -10.52 -5.30
C GLY A 22 -2.78 -10.05 -5.48
N ASP A 23 -3.49 -9.93 -4.36
CA ASP A 23 -4.92 -9.67 -4.33
C ASP A 23 -5.26 -8.25 -4.78
N ALA A 24 -6.32 -8.13 -5.57
CA ALA A 24 -6.81 -6.84 -6.05
C ALA A 24 -7.54 -6.11 -4.91
N VAL A 25 -7.13 -4.86 -4.68
CA VAL A 25 -7.64 -4.00 -3.62
C VAL A 25 -8.06 -2.65 -4.19
N HIS A 26 -9.04 -2.03 -3.55
CA HIS A 26 -9.38 -0.63 -3.78
C HIS A 26 -8.79 0.17 -2.63
N VAL A 27 -7.98 1.17 -2.95
CA VAL A 27 -7.34 2.04 -1.96
C VAL A 27 -7.77 3.49 -2.12
N VAL A 28 -7.88 4.17 -0.98
CA VAL A 28 -8.05 5.61 -0.88
C VAL A 28 -6.86 6.13 -0.11
N ILE A 29 -6.07 6.98 -0.75
CA ILE A 29 -4.87 7.58 -0.18
C ILE A 29 -5.15 9.08 -0.03
N THR A 30 -5.05 9.58 1.19
CA THR A 30 -5.20 10.99 1.54
C THR A 30 -3.91 11.53 2.09
N SER A 31 -3.42 12.66 1.58
CA SER A 31 -2.28 13.37 2.16
C SER A 31 -2.66 14.75 2.69
N ASP A 32 -2.06 15.10 3.82
CA ASP A 32 -2.18 16.39 4.51
C ASP A 32 -0.80 16.86 5.02
N ASP A 33 -0.74 18.03 5.66
CA ASP A 33 0.50 18.62 6.18
C ASP A 33 1.19 17.72 7.24
N GLY A 34 0.47 16.77 7.84
CA GLY A 34 0.96 15.78 8.80
C GLY A 34 1.45 14.46 8.19
N GLY A 35 1.32 14.27 6.87
CA GLY A 35 1.78 13.05 6.18
C GLY A 35 0.73 12.47 5.23
N TRP A 36 0.77 11.15 5.05
CA TRP A 36 -0.23 10.44 4.26
C TRP A 36 -0.90 9.34 5.09
N HIS A 37 -2.19 9.18 4.85
CA HIS A 37 -3.01 8.10 5.37
C HIS A 37 -3.62 7.35 4.20
N ALA A 38 -3.69 6.03 4.29
CA ALA A 38 -4.37 5.26 3.28
C ALA A 38 -5.22 4.17 3.91
N GLU A 39 -6.39 3.99 3.32
CA GLU A 39 -7.32 2.93 3.68
C GLU A 39 -7.62 2.12 2.44
N GLY A 40 -7.80 0.83 2.60
CA GLY A 40 -8.11 -0.07 1.52
C GLY A 40 -9.14 -1.11 1.88
N ARG A 41 -9.69 -1.71 0.83
CA ARG A 41 -10.57 -2.87 0.92
C ARG A 41 -10.24 -3.86 -0.19
N PHE A 42 -10.37 -5.15 0.09
CA PHE A 42 -10.26 -6.18 -0.95
C PHE A 42 -11.44 -6.10 -1.94
N LEU A 43 -11.14 -6.20 -3.24
CA LEU A 43 -12.16 -6.21 -4.29
C LEU A 43 -12.85 -7.59 -4.40
N ALA A 44 -12.08 -8.66 -4.20
CA ALA A 44 -12.57 -10.03 -4.16
C ALA A 44 -12.32 -10.64 -2.77
N PHE A 45 -13.12 -10.24 -1.80
CA PHE A 45 -12.97 -10.69 -0.41
C PHE A 45 -13.55 -12.10 -0.20
N SER A 46 -12.80 -12.95 0.50
CA SER A 46 -13.26 -14.24 1.03
C SER A 46 -12.68 -14.48 2.42
N GLU A 47 -13.35 -15.29 3.24
CA GLU A 47 -12.84 -15.67 4.58
C GLU A 47 -11.45 -16.32 4.47
N THR A 48 -11.24 -17.19 3.48
CA THR A 48 -9.93 -17.79 3.20
C THR A 48 -8.86 -16.75 2.82
N ALA A 49 -9.23 -15.72 2.06
CA ALA A 49 -8.30 -14.63 1.74
C ALA A 49 -7.96 -13.80 2.99
N LEU A 50 -8.94 -13.53 3.85
CA LEU A 50 -8.71 -12.85 5.14
C LEU A 50 -7.76 -13.65 6.03
N GLU A 51 -7.99 -14.96 6.18
CA GLU A 51 -7.11 -15.84 6.96
C GLU A 51 -5.68 -15.83 6.39
N GLY A 52 -5.55 -15.88 5.05
CA GLY A 52 -4.25 -15.79 4.36
C GLY A 52 -3.54 -14.48 4.65
N VAL A 53 -4.21 -13.35 4.45
CA VAL A 53 -3.63 -12.02 4.71
C VAL A 53 -3.30 -11.83 6.19
N THR A 54 -4.15 -12.32 7.10
CA THR A 54 -3.89 -12.28 8.54
C THR A 54 -2.63 -13.06 8.90
N PHE A 55 -2.48 -14.26 8.34
CA PHE A 55 -1.27 -15.07 8.51
C PHE A 55 -0.02 -14.37 7.97
N LEU A 56 -0.11 -13.74 6.79
CA LEU A 56 1.00 -12.98 6.23
C LEU A 56 1.36 -11.77 7.09
N CYS A 57 0.36 -11.05 7.64
CA CYS A 57 0.61 -9.92 8.55
C CYS A 57 1.28 -10.34 9.87
N ASP A 58 1.01 -11.54 10.38
CA ASP A 58 1.69 -12.09 11.58
C ASP A 58 3.16 -12.43 11.30
N LEU A 59 3.48 -12.85 10.07
CA LEU A 59 4.85 -13.12 9.63
C LEU A 59 5.63 -11.83 9.36
N ASP A 60 5.12 -10.99 8.47
CA ASP A 60 5.67 -9.68 8.15
C ASP A 60 4.57 -8.80 7.53
N PRO A 61 4.19 -7.69 8.18
CA PRO A 61 3.09 -6.85 7.71
C PRO A 61 3.50 -5.91 6.57
N VAL A 62 4.69 -6.06 5.97
CA VAL A 62 5.14 -5.22 4.85
C VAL A 62 4.72 -5.87 3.52
N PHE A 63 3.97 -5.12 2.74
CA PHE A 63 3.48 -5.51 1.42
C PHE A 63 3.92 -4.47 0.40
N ASP A 64 3.97 -4.84 -0.87
CA ASP A 64 4.12 -3.91 -1.98
C ASP A 64 2.75 -3.58 -2.57
N LEU A 65 2.39 -2.30 -2.52
CA LEU A 65 1.21 -1.79 -3.20
C LEU A 65 1.56 -1.47 -4.65
N ARG A 66 1.08 -2.30 -5.58
CA ARG A 66 1.32 -2.16 -7.01
C ARG A 66 0.16 -1.47 -7.72
N PHE A 67 0.46 -0.37 -8.39
CA PHE A 67 -0.48 0.42 -9.19
C PHE A 67 -0.55 -0.10 -10.64
N GLU A 68 -1.60 0.27 -11.37
CA GLU A 68 -1.78 -0.13 -12.77
C GLU A 68 -0.67 0.37 -13.70
N ASP A 69 -0.01 1.49 -13.36
CA ASP A 69 1.15 2.03 -14.08
C ASP A 69 2.44 1.19 -13.86
N GLY A 70 2.37 0.16 -13.00
CA GLY A 70 3.50 -0.70 -12.65
C GLY A 70 4.39 -0.15 -11.53
N GLY A 71 4.10 1.04 -11.01
CA GLY A 71 4.71 1.56 -9.80
C GLY A 71 4.36 0.70 -8.58
N THR A 72 5.33 0.52 -7.67
CA THR A 72 5.16 -0.27 -6.44
C THR A 72 5.62 0.55 -5.25
N ILE A 73 4.82 0.62 -4.19
CA ILE A 73 5.18 1.32 -2.95
C ILE A 73 5.14 0.32 -1.79
N PRO A 74 6.22 0.16 -1.02
CA PRO A 74 6.18 -0.69 0.16
C PRO A 74 5.31 -0.01 1.23
N VAL A 75 4.40 -0.76 1.82
CA VAL A 75 3.42 -0.31 2.80
C VAL A 75 3.31 -1.32 3.94
N THR A 76 3.10 -0.83 5.15
CA THR A 76 2.72 -1.69 6.27
C THR A 76 1.21 -1.77 6.35
N VAL A 77 0.68 -2.99 6.27
CA VAL A 77 -0.76 -3.30 6.31
C VAL A 77 -1.23 -3.50 7.74
N HIS A 78 -2.32 -2.83 8.09
CA HIS A 78 -3.01 -2.98 9.37
C HIS A 78 -4.45 -3.38 9.10
N LEU A 79 -4.82 -4.63 9.39
CA LEU A 79 -6.20 -5.07 9.26
C LEU A 79 -7.10 -4.33 10.25
N ILE A 80 -8.16 -3.70 9.75
CA ILE A 80 -9.12 -2.92 10.56
C ILE A 80 -10.27 -3.82 11.01
N ASP A 81 -10.75 -4.72 10.14
CA ASP A 81 -11.85 -5.62 10.45
C ASP A 81 -11.83 -6.93 9.66
N GLU A 82 -12.70 -7.85 10.09
CA GLU A 82 -12.96 -9.16 9.47
C GLU A 82 -13.73 -9.04 8.13
N ARG A 83 -14.00 -7.83 7.64
CA ARG A 83 -14.64 -7.59 6.34
C ARG A 83 -13.63 -7.20 5.26
N GLY A 84 -12.35 -7.31 5.57
CA GLY A 84 -11.27 -7.04 4.62
C GLY A 84 -11.00 -5.55 4.44
N ARG A 85 -11.38 -4.71 5.41
CA ARG A 85 -10.87 -3.33 5.46
C ARG A 85 -9.53 -3.32 6.16
N PHE A 86 -8.62 -2.49 5.65
CA PHE A 86 -7.29 -2.33 6.20
C PHE A 86 -6.82 -0.88 6.06
N ALA A 87 -5.92 -0.47 6.94
CA ALA A 87 -5.15 0.77 6.81
C ALA A 87 -3.75 0.43 6.29
N LEU A 88 -3.18 1.34 5.52
CA LEU A 88 -1.81 1.28 5.07
C LEU A 88 -1.04 2.46 5.66
N THR A 89 0.19 2.18 6.08
CA THR A 89 1.11 3.19 6.60
C THR A 89 2.47 3.03 5.94
N ALA A 90 3.28 4.10 5.98
CA ALA A 90 4.67 4.00 5.55
C ALA A 90 5.41 2.99 6.45
N PRO A 91 6.25 2.11 5.88
CA PRO A 91 7.01 1.17 6.68
C PRO A 91 7.93 1.93 7.63
N THR A 92 7.74 1.72 8.94
CA THR A 92 8.61 2.27 9.96
C THR A 92 9.98 1.60 9.87
N GLY A 93 11.03 2.38 9.59
CA GLY A 93 12.41 1.88 9.52
C GLY A 93 13.05 1.87 8.13
N LEU A 94 12.32 2.27 7.08
CA LEU A 94 12.95 2.66 5.82
C LEU A 94 13.64 4.01 6.01
N SER A 95 14.89 3.96 6.47
CA SER A 95 15.85 5.06 6.38
C SER A 95 16.32 5.18 4.92
N GLY A 96 15.37 5.44 4.03
CA GLY A 96 15.59 5.56 2.60
C GLY A 96 14.41 6.27 1.99
N THR A 97 14.68 7.35 1.27
CA THR A 97 13.69 8.13 0.54
C THR A 97 12.91 7.20 -0.39
N ILE A 98 11.64 6.94 -0.07
CA ILE A 98 10.71 6.35 -1.02
C ILE A 98 10.35 7.47 -2.00
N ASP A 99 11.10 7.55 -3.09
CA ASP A 99 10.91 8.53 -4.18
C ASP A 99 9.73 8.08 -5.07
N TYR A 100 8.52 8.14 -4.51
CA TYR A 100 7.28 7.90 -5.25
C TYR A 100 6.35 9.09 -5.05
N GLN A 101 6.31 10.01 -6.02
CA GLN A 101 5.22 10.97 -6.11
C GLN A 101 4.00 10.28 -6.72
N LEU A 102 3.04 9.93 -5.86
CA LEU A 102 1.69 9.62 -6.30
C LEU A 102 1.05 10.94 -6.75
N ASP A 103 0.81 11.13 -8.04
CA ASP A 103 0.05 12.27 -8.53
C ASP A 103 -1.44 12.03 -8.20
N LEU A 104 -1.85 12.56 -7.06
CA LEU A 104 -3.18 12.39 -6.48
C LEU A 104 -4.27 13.11 -7.32
N THR A 105 -3.89 13.88 -8.35
CA THR A 105 -4.79 14.70 -9.17
C THR A 105 -5.27 14.00 -10.44
N THR A 106 -4.48 13.04 -10.95
CA THR A 106 -4.75 12.39 -12.25
C THR A 106 -4.98 10.89 -12.15
N GLY A 107 -4.76 10.29 -10.99
CA GLY A 107 -4.79 8.83 -10.88
C GLY A 107 -3.69 8.12 -11.68
N SER A 108 -2.73 8.88 -12.23
CA SER A 108 -1.66 8.40 -13.11
C SER A 108 -0.34 8.89 -12.54
N GLY A 109 0.47 7.96 -12.04
CA GLY A 109 1.78 8.27 -11.46
C GLY A 109 2.67 8.95 -12.50
N ARG A 110 2.96 10.24 -12.34
CA ARG A 110 3.97 10.93 -13.15
C ARG A 110 5.11 11.37 -12.26
N ARG A 111 6.32 10.92 -12.60
CA ARG A 111 7.57 11.23 -11.92
C ARG A 111 7.75 12.75 -11.79
N SER A 112 7.66 13.26 -10.58
CA SER A 112 8.20 14.56 -10.17
C SER A 112 8.94 14.36 -8.85
N GLU A 113 9.94 15.21 -8.59
CA GLU A 113 10.91 15.11 -7.51
C GLU A 113 10.39 15.83 -6.25
N VAL A 114 10.26 15.13 -5.12
CA VAL A 114 10.13 15.78 -3.80
C VAL A 114 11.24 15.30 -2.90
N ARG A 115 12.22 16.18 -2.68
CA ARG A 115 13.32 15.96 -1.75
C ARG A 115 12.81 16.10 -0.32
N GLY A 116 12.48 14.98 0.30
CA GLY A 116 12.40 14.87 1.76
C GLY A 116 13.78 14.50 2.30
N ALA A 117 14.54 15.48 2.81
CA ALA A 117 15.70 15.21 3.65
C ALA A 117 15.24 15.12 5.10
N VAL A 118 15.60 14.05 5.79
CA VAL A 118 15.55 13.98 7.26
C VAL A 118 16.96 13.64 7.73
N GLU A 119 17.50 14.50 8.61
CA GLU A 119 18.81 14.34 9.27
C GLU A 119 18.87 13.12 10.18
#